data_AF-A0A524QWU2-F1
#
_entry.id   AF-A0A524QWU2-F1
#
_cell.length_a   1.000
_cell.length_b   1.000
_cell.length_c   1.000
_cell.angle_alpha   90.00
_cell.angle_beta   90.00
_cell.angle_gamma   90.00
#
_symmetry.space_group_name_H-M   'P 1'
#
loop_
_entity.id
_entity.type
_entity.pdbx_description
1 polymer ?
#
loop_
_entity_poly.entity_id
_entity_poly.type
_entity_poly.pdbx_seq_one_letter_code
_entity_poly.pdbx_strand_id
1 'polypeptide(L)'
;MMDDFNVWGVNWIDGMLVTSVHLNQQEDFALNLSRWVASHLAGGYGIAKPAGSRNEPLEIQLRHEGNLAYVTVARCVAILPNGTPVQINDEFGEFRVVELKIDLTKETREQLPIYLYASPSDKTTFGEPLSGEQLSRLPFQVPRLILSVGPSQTLS
;
A
#
# COMPACT_ATOMS: atom_id res chain seq x y z
N MET A 1 5.83 17.99 8.07
CA MET A 1 7.29 17.94 7.86
C MET A 1 7.46 17.72 6.37
N MET A 2 8.15 18.60 5.63
CA MET A 2 8.45 18.31 4.22
C MET A 2 9.49 17.20 4.22
N ASP A 3 9.18 16.07 3.59
CA ASP A 3 10.13 14.98 3.44
C ASP A 3 11.30 15.48 2.56
N ASP A 4 12.53 15.31 3.03
CA ASP A 4 13.72 15.53 2.20
C ASP A 4 13.77 14.40 1.15
N PHE A 5 13.46 14.74 -0.11
CA PHE A 5 13.52 13.79 -1.20
C PHE A 5 14.96 13.62 -1.70
N ASN A 6 15.52 12.42 -1.58
CA ASN A 6 16.73 12.04 -2.29
C ASN A 6 16.37 11.45 -3.66
N VAL A 7 16.58 12.23 -4.72
CA VAL A 7 16.34 11.83 -6.13
C VAL A 7 17.65 11.62 -6.89
N TRP A 8 18.66 11.06 -6.23
CA TRP A 8 19.92 10.68 -6.89
C TRP A 8 19.87 9.24 -7.39
N GLY A 9 19.97 9.07 -8.71
CA GLY A 9 20.06 7.76 -9.35
C GLY A 9 21.48 7.19 -9.34
N VAL A 10 21.59 5.89 -9.57
CA VAL A 10 22.88 5.21 -9.71
C VAL A 10 23.52 5.57 -11.05
N ASN A 11 24.80 5.94 -11.02
CA ASN A 11 25.59 6.12 -12.23
C ASN A 11 26.13 4.76 -12.70
N TRP A 12 25.55 4.23 -13.77
CA TRP A 12 25.97 2.95 -14.35
C TRP A 12 27.19 3.14 -15.25
N ILE A 13 28.24 2.36 -15.00
CA ILE A 13 29.48 2.36 -15.78
C ILE A 13 29.71 0.95 -16.30
N ASP A 14 30.21 0.84 -17.53
CA ASP A 14 30.57 -0.45 -18.11
C ASP A 14 31.61 -1.18 -17.25
N GLY A 15 31.43 -2.49 -17.07
CA GLY A 15 32.27 -3.31 -16.19
C GLY A 15 32.02 -3.15 -14.68
N MET A 16 31.02 -2.37 -14.25
CA MET A 16 30.69 -2.22 -12.83
C MET A 16 30.13 -3.51 -12.22
N LEU A 17 30.61 -3.88 -11.03
CA LEU A 17 30.05 -4.98 -10.26
C LEU A 17 28.70 -4.58 -9.64
N VAL A 18 27.63 -5.25 -10.07
CA VAL A 18 26.28 -5.01 -9.56
C VAL A 18 26.12 -5.63 -8.17
N THR A 19 25.56 -4.86 -7.24
CA THR A 19 25.32 -5.26 -5.85
C THR A 19 23.92 -4.86 -5.42
N SER A 20 23.42 -5.42 -4.30
CA SER A 20 22.12 -5.05 -3.73
C SER A 20 22.01 -3.56 -3.39
N VAL A 21 23.12 -2.91 -3.05
CA VAL A 21 23.15 -1.45 -2.77
C VAL A 21 22.71 -0.66 -4.00
N HIS A 22 23.21 -1.01 -5.19
CA HIS A 22 22.81 -0.35 -6.43
C HIS A 22 21.32 -0.54 -6.73
N LEU A 23 20.79 -1.74 -6.48
CA LEU A 23 19.39 -2.05 -6.72
C LEU A 23 18.48 -1.26 -5.76
N ASN A 24 18.84 -1.22 -4.47
CA ASN A 24 18.10 -0.46 -3.46
C ASN A 24 18.13 1.04 -3.76
N GLN A 25 19.30 1.60 -4.11
CA GLN A 25 19.42 3.01 -4.48
C GLN A 25 18.59 3.36 -5.72
N GLN A 26 18.53 2.46 -6.70
CA GLN A 26 17.70 2.65 -7.89
C GLN A 26 16.20 2.59 -7.58
N GLU A 27 15.77 1.69 -6.67
CA GLU A 27 14.39 1.64 -6.15
C GLU A 27 14.05 2.92 -5.39
N ASP A 28 14.91 3.37 -4.47
CA ASP A 28 14.75 4.60 -3.70
C ASP A 28 14.65 5.83 -4.61
N PHE A 29 15.50 5.92 -5.64
CA PHE A 29 15.44 6.98 -6.64
C PHE A 29 14.09 7.01 -7.35
N ALA A 30 13.62 5.85 -7.84
CA ALA A 30 12.34 5.77 -8.56
C ALA A 30 11.16 6.16 -7.67
N LEU A 31 11.14 5.68 -6.42
CA LEU A 31 10.11 6.00 -5.44
C LEU A 31 10.14 7.48 -5.06
N ASN A 32 11.31 8.04 -4.74
CA ASN A 32 11.42 9.43 -4.34
C ASN A 32 11.12 10.38 -5.50
N LEU A 33 11.46 10.01 -6.74
CA LEU A 33 11.07 10.79 -7.91
C LEU A 33 9.55 10.85 -8.07
N SER A 34 8.84 9.72 -7.91
CA SER A 34 7.37 9.72 -8.01
C SER A 34 6.74 10.53 -6.89
N ARG A 35 7.26 10.42 -5.65
CA ARG A 35 6.79 11.20 -4.50
C ARG A 35 7.04 12.69 -4.66
N TRP A 36 8.23 13.08 -5.16
CA TRP A 36 8.58 14.46 -5.45
C TRP A 36 7.68 15.05 -6.54
N VAL A 37 7.41 14.32 -7.63
CA VAL A 37 6.45 14.78 -8.66
C VAL A 37 5.06 14.95 -8.05
N ALA A 38 4.58 13.96 -7.28
CA ALA A 38 3.27 14.01 -6.64
C ALA A 38 3.13 15.17 -5.65
N SER A 39 4.18 15.51 -4.89
CA SER A 39 4.15 16.63 -3.93
C SER A 39 3.97 18.00 -4.59
N HIS A 40 4.29 18.12 -5.88
CA HIS A 40 4.13 19.34 -6.67
C HIS A 40 2.80 19.40 -7.42
N LEU A 41 2.02 18.31 -7.45
CA LEU A 41 0.69 18.26 -8.04
C LEU A 41 -0.35 18.60 -6.97
N ALA A 42 -0.89 19.82 -7.00
CA ALA A 42 -1.93 20.24 -6.08
C ALA A 42 -3.15 19.29 -6.16
N GLY A 43 -3.51 18.66 -5.04
CA GLY A 43 -4.62 17.71 -4.98
C GLY A 43 -4.37 16.35 -5.65
N GLY A 44 -3.12 15.98 -5.93
CA GLY A 44 -2.75 14.73 -6.64
C GLY A 44 -2.85 13.43 -5.83
N TYR A 45 -3.52 13.43 -4.68
CA TYR A 45 -3.68 12.26 -3.81
C TYR A 45 -5.16 11.92 -3.60
N GLY A 46 -5.45 10.66 -3.30
CA GLY A 46 -6.80 10.13 -3.15
C GLY A 46 -7.01 8.86 -3.97
N ILE A 47 -8.27 8.45 -4.07
CA ILE A 47 -8.66 7.28 -4.88
C ILE A 47 -8.44 7.62 -6.35
N ALA A 48 -7.70 6.78 -7.05
CA ALA A 48 -7.28 6.99 -8.42
C ALA A 48 -7.84 5.88 -9.32
N LYS A 49 -8.49 6.23 -10.42
CA LYS A 49 -8.95 5.24 -11.42
C LYS A 49 -7.89 5.10 -12.51
N PRO A 50 -7.27 3.91 -12.70
CA PRO A 50 -6.33 3.71 -13.79
C PRO A 50 -6.98 4.00 -15.14
N ALA A 51 -6.26 4.70 -16.02
CA ALA A 51 -6.73 4.97 -17.37
C ALA A 51 -7.05 3.65 -18.09
N GLY A 52 -8.25 3.54 -18.66
CA GLY A 52 -8.71 2.33 -19.36
C GLY A 52 -9.26 1.22 -18.46
N SER A 53 -9.24 1.36 -17.13
CA SER A 53 -9.90 0.41 -16.24
C SER A 53 -11.43 0.61 -16.27
N ARG A 54 -12.17 -0.47 -16.52
CA ARG A 54 -13.63 -0.51 -16.38
C ARG A 54 -14.09 -0.65 -14.92
N ASN A 55 -13.21 -1.14 -14.07
CA ASN A 55 -13.53 -1.44 -12.68
C ASN A 55 -13.48 -0.18 -11.82
N GLU A 56 -14.29 -0.15 -10.78
CA GLU A 56 -14.25 0.91 -9.78
C GLU A 56 -12.92 0.86 -9.00
N PRO A 57 -12.36 2.04 -8.64
CA PRO A 57 -11.06 2.11 -8.00
C PRO A 57 -11.10 1.72 -6.53
N LEU A 58 -12.28 1.58 -5.92
CA LEU A 58 -12.44 1.12 -4.54
C LEU A 58 -13.60 0.12 -4.47
N GLU A 59 -13.34 -1.04 -3.91
CA GLU A 59 -14.34 -2.06 -3.58
C GLU A 59 -14.13 -2.53 -2.15
N ILE A 60 -15.19 -2.47 -1.36
CA ILE A 60 -15.20 -2.88 0.04
C ILE A 60 -16.22 -4.01 0.19
N GLN A 61 -15.80 -5.08 0.82
CA GLN A 61 -16.65 -6.20 1.18
C GLN A 61 -16.95 -6.15 2.67
N LEU A 62 -18.23 -6.30 3.00
CA LEU A 62 -18.70 -6.41 4.37
C LEU A 62 -19.22 -7.82 4.59
N ARG A 63 -18.69 -8.49 5.61
CA ARG A 63 -19.19 -9.78 6.07
C ARG A 63 -19.59 -9.66 7.54
N HIS A 64 -20.67 -10.32 7.91
CA HIS A 64 -21.21 -10.30 9.26
C HIS A 64 -21.34 -11.73 9.81
N GLU A 65 -20.82 -11.97 11.01
CA GLU A 65 -20.88 -13.26 11.71
C GLU A 65 -21.24 -13.01 13.19
N GLY A 66 -22.50 -13.21 13.56
CA GLY A 66 -22.97 -13.02 14.94
C GLY A 66 -22.96 -11.55 15.36
N ASN A 67 -22.06 -11.16 16.27
CA ASN A 67 -21.86 -9.75 16.67
C ASN A 67 -20.56 -9.16 16.07
N LEU A 68 -19.96 -9.85 15.10
CA LEU A 68 -18.71 -9.44 14.48
C LEU A 68 -18.99 -8.98 13.06
N ALA A 69 -18.49 -7.80 12.72
CA ALA A 69 -18.41 -7.33 11.35
C ALA A 69 -16.96 -7.39 10.85
N TYR A 70 -16.77 -7.85 9.63
CA TYR A 70 -15.50 -7.92 8.94
C TYR A 70 -15.58 -6.98 7.74
N VAL A 71 -14.70 -5.99 7.73
CA VAL A 71 -14.53 -5.06 6.61
C VAL A 71 -13.25 -5.43 5.88
N THR A 72 -13.38 -5.82 4.62
CA THR A 72 -12.25 -6.19 3.77
C THR A 72 -12.19 -5.22 2.59
N VAL A 73 -11.01 -4.68 2.30
CA VAL A 73 -10.82 -3.95 1.04
C VAL A 73 -10.48 -4.96 -0.04
N ALA A 74 -11.43 -5.24 -0.92
CA ALA A 74 -11.26 -6.18 -2.03
C ALA A 74 -10.48 -5.55 -3.19
N ARG A 75 -10.66 -4.23 -3.39
CA ARG A 75 -9.94 -3.46 -4.40
C ARG A 75 -9.71 -2.04 -3.91
N CYS A 76 -8.53 -1.50 -4.18
CA CYS A 76 -8.22 -0.10 -3.91
C CYS A 76 -7.07 0.34 -4.82
N VAL A 77 -7.31 1.36 -5.63
CA VAL A 77 -6.26 2.07 -6.33
C VAL A 77 -6.29 3.51 -5.82
N ALA A 78 -5.19 3.93 -5.20
CA ALA A 78 -5.08 5.25 -4.60
C ALA A 78 -3.64 5.76 -4.62
N ILE A 79 -3.49 7.06 -4.42
CA ILE A 79 -2.21 7.72 -4.16
C ILE A 79 -2.33 8.37 -2.78
N LEU A 80 -1.38 8.10 -1.89
CA LEU A 80 -1.35 8.71 -0.57
C LEU A 80 -0.81 10.15 -0.63
N PRO A 81 -1.04 10.98 0.40
CA PRO A 81 -0.50 12.34 0.44
C PRO A 81 1.03 12.42 0.27
N ASN A 82 1.76 11.39 0.67
CA ASN A 82 3.21 11.30 0.47
C ASN A 82 3.62 10.78 -0.92
N GLY A 83 2.68 10.65 -1.86
CA GLY A 83 2.90 10.17 -3.23
C GLY A 83 3.05 8.65 -3.37
N THR A 84 2.91 7.88 -2.30
CA THR A 84 2.99 6.42 -2.36
C THR A 84 1.74 5.85 -3.04
N PRO A 85 1.89 5.05 -4.11
CA PRO A 85 0.75 4.37 -4.72
C PRO A 85 0.29 3.20 -3.84
N VAL A 86 -1.03 3.02 -3.77
CA VAL A 86 -1.70 1.87 -3.15
C VAL A 86 -2.44 1.13 -4.26
N GLN A 87 -2.15 -0.16 -4.40
CA GLN A 87 -2.84 -1.03 -5.35
C GLN A 87 -3.19 -2.36 -4.67
N ILE A 88 -4.47 -2.48 -4.34
CA ILE A 88 -5.11 -3.73 -3.93
C ILE A 88 -5.92 -4.21 -5.14
N ASN A 89 -5.55 -5.36 -5.68
CA ASN A 89 -6.23 -6.07 -6.75
C ASN A 89 -6.73 -7.45 -6.25
N ASP A 90 -7.34 -8.23 -7.13
CA ASP A 90 -7.93 -9.52 -6.78
C ASP A 90 -6.86 -10.49 -6.21
N GLU A 91 -5.66 -10.51 -6.80
CA GLU A 91 -4.51 -11.29 -6.32
C GLU A 91 -4.10 -10.90 -4.89
N PHE A 92 -4.07 -9.60 -4.58
CA PHE A 92 -3.79 -9.11 -3.23
C PHE A 92 -4.91 -9.47 -2.24
N GLY A 93 -6.16 -9.40 -2.70
CA GLY A 93 -7.36 -9.70 -1.93
C GLY A 93 -7.44 -11.16 -1.47
N GLU A 94 -6.91 -12.11 -2.25
CA GLU A 94 -6.84 -13.53 -1.87
C GLU A 94 -6.10 -13.76 -0.56
N PHE A 95 -5.06 -12.97 -0.28
CA PHE A 95 -4.26 -13.05 0.95
C PHE A 95 -4.90 -12.35 2.14
N ARG A 96 -6.04 -11.67 1.96
CA ARG A 96 -6.80 -10.94 3.01
C ARG A 96 -5.92 -10.04 3.90
N VAL A 97 -4.89 -9.43 3.31
CA VAL A 97 -3.88 -8.65 4.06
C VAL A 97 -4.50 -7.43 4.76
N VAL A 98 -5.63 -6.94 4.25
CA VAL A 98 -6.30 -5.72 4.71
C VAL A 98 -7.74 -6.06 5.13
N GLU A 99 -7.89 -6.63 6.32
CA GLU A 99 -9.17 -6.94 6.95
C GLU A 99 -9.25 -6.27 8.34
N LEU A 100 -10.38 -5.63 8.62
CA LEU A 100 -10.71 -5.06 9.92
C LEU A 100 -11.85 -5.84 10.54
N LYS A 101 -11.60 -6.38 11.73
CA LYS A 101 -12.59 -7.03 12.57
C LYS A 101 -13.16 -6.03 13.57
N ILE A 102 -14.48 -5.88 13.58
CA ILE A 102 -15.21 -4.96 14.46
C ILE A 102 -16.14 -5.78 15.35
N ASP A 103 -16.07 -5.53 16.65
CA ASP A 103 -16.98 -6.08 17.64
C ASP A 103 -18.16 -5.14 17.84
N LEU A 104 -19.30 -5.45 17.21
CA LEU A 104 -20.49 -4.59 17.18
C LEU A 104 -21.10 -4.40 18.58
N THR A 105 -20.81 -5.29 19.54
CA THR A 105 -21.31 -5.11 20.92
C THR A 105 -20.66 -3.95 21.66
N LYS A 106 -19.47 -3.54 21.22
CA LYS A 106 -18.71 -2.44 21.81
C LYS A 106 -18.95 -1.12 21.09
N GLU A 107 -19.68 -1.15 19.99
CA GLU A 107 -19.94 0.02 19.15
C GLU A 107 -21.31 0.61 19.47
N THR A 108 -21.31 1.88 19.88
CA THR A 108 -22.54 2.64 20.17
C THR A 108 -22.92 3.60 19.05
N ARG A 109 -22.09 3.68 18.01
CA ARG A 109 -22.24 4.60 16.88
C ARG A 109 -23.13 3.98 15.81
N GLU A 110 -24.10 4.74 15.30
CA GLU A 110 -24.93 4.32 14.15
C GLU A 110 -24.12 4.27 12.84
N GLN A 111 -23.05 5.05 12.75
CA GLN A 111 -22.15 5.10 11.60
C GLN A 111 -20.70 4.89 12.07
N LEU A 112 -20.01 3.95 11.42
CA LEU A 112 -18.63 3.59 11.71
C LEU A 112 -17.76 4.03 10.53
N PRO A 113 -17.11 5.21 10.59
CA PRO A 113 -16.22 5.64 9.53
C PRO A 113 -14.97 4.75 9.51
N ILE A 114 -14.68 4.15 8.36
CA ILE A 114 -13.52 3.28 8.16
C ILE A 114 -12.42 4.07 7.45
N TYR A 115 -11.21 4.00 7.99
CA TYR A 115 -10.03 4.66 7.45
C TYR A 115 -9.02 3.61 7.00
N LEU A 116 -8.45 3.81 5.81
CA LEU A 116 -7.31 3.05 5.30
C LEU A 116 -6.05 3.89 5.48
N TYR A 117 -5.08 3.31 6.15
CA TYR A 117 -3.74 3.86 6.35
C TYR A 117 -2.72 3.04 5.60
N ALA A 118 -1.61 3.69 5.25
CA ALA A 118 -0.39 2.97 4.90
C ALA A 118 0.77 3.47 5.75
N SER A 119 1.65 2.55 6.13
CA SER A 119 2.94 2.89 6.73
C SER A 119 3.93 3.33 5.64
N PRO A 120 4.62 4.48 5.82
CA PRO A 120 5.65 4.92 4.89
C PRO A 120 6.95 4.10 4.96
N SER A 121 7.20 3.44 6.09
CA SER A 121 8.43 2.70 6.39
C SER A 121 8.22 1.19 6.51
N ASP A 122 7.06 0.74 6.97
CA ASP A 122 6.79 -0.70 7.12
C ASP A 122 6.29 -1.29 5.80
N LYS A 123 6.86 -2.43 5.44
CA LYS A 123 6.38 -3.25 4.32
C LYS A 123 5.66 -4.49 4.86
N THR A 124 4.66 -4.97 4.12
CA THR A 124 4.02 -6.28 4.34
C THR A 124 4.23 -7.14 3.11
N THR A 125 4.49 -8.42 3.34
CA THR A 125 4.62 -9.42 2.29
C THR A 125 3.26 -9.97 1.87
N PHE A 126 3.03 -10.14 0.58
CA PHE A 126 1.86 -10.84 0.04
C PHE A 126 2.27 -11.69 -1.17
N GLY A 127 1.53 -12.76 -1.47
CA GLY A 127 1.93 -13.73 -2.48
C GLY A 127 2.55 -15.00 -1.90
N GLU A 128 2.66 -16.01 -2.75
CA GLU A 128 3.39 -17.25 -2.45
C GLU A 128 4.86 -17.12 -2.87
N PRO A 129 5.81 -17.72 -2.12
CA PRO A 129 7.18 -17.85 -2.59
C PRO A 129 7.24 -18.70 -3.87
N LEU A 130 7.97 -18.24 -4.89
CA LEU A 130 8.19 -19.00 -6.12
C LEU A 130 9.22 -20.11 -5.88
N SER A 131 8.76 -21.37 -5.81
CA SER A 131 9.55 -22.54 -5.42
C SER A 131 10.40 -23.17 -6.54
N GLY A 132 10.58 -22.49 -7.67
CA GLY A 132 11.34 -22.99 -8.83
C GLY A 132 12.75 -22.41 -9.00
N GLU A 133 13.15 -21.48 -8.13
CA GLU A 133 14.48 -20.86 -8.15
C GLU A 133 15.43 -21.56 -7.17
N GLN A 134 16.75 -21.50 -7.41
CA GLN A 134 17.77 -22.15 -6.56
C GLN A 134 17.73 -21.64 -5.10
N LEU A 135 17.22 -20.42 -4.91
CA LEU A 135 16.73 -19.89 -3.63
C LEU A 135 15.33 -19.36 -3.90
N SER A 136 14.33 -19.79 -3.13
CA SER A 136 12.95 -19.31 -3.30
C SER A 136 12.88 -17.79 -3.19
N ARG A 137 12.31 -17.14 -4.20
CA ARG A 137 12.08 -15.71 -4.17
C ARG A 137 11.11 -15.36 -3.04
N LEU A 138 11.43 -14.34 -2.24
CA LEU A 138 10.51 -13.81 -1.24
C LEU A 138 9.24 -13.31 -1.93
N PRO A 139 8.06 -13.40 -1.27
CA PRO A 139 6.83 -12.82 -1.78
C PRO A 139 6.97 -11.31 -2.03
N PHE A 140 6.04 -10.75 -2.81
CA PHE A 140 6.00 -9.32 -3.08
C PHE A 140 5.90 -8.52 -1.78
N GLN A 141 6.54 -7.36 -1.74
CA GLN A 141 6.45 -6.43 -0.61
C GLN A 141 5.71 -5.18 -1.03
N VAL A 142 4.75 -4.76 -0.21
CA VAL A 142 4.00 -3.49 -0.38
C VAL A 142 4.07 -2.67 0.90
N PRO A 143 3.81 -1.36 0.86
CA PRO A 143 3.55 -0.58 2.07
C PRO A 143 2.51 -1.29 2.95
N ARG A 144 2.75 -1.35 4.26
CA ARG A 144 1.82 -1.98 5.21
C ARG A 144 0.52 -1.18 5.23
N LEU A 145 -0.58 -1.83 4.87
CA LEU A 145 -1.92 -1.23 4.83
C LEU A 145 -2.74 -1.65 6.05
N ILE A 146 -3.41 -0.70 6.70
CA ILE A 146 -4.16 -0.95 7.95
C ILE A 146 -5.52 -0.26 7.85
N LEU A 147 -6.57 -0.99 8.23
CA LEU A 147 -7.91 -0.44 8.40
C LEU A 147 -8.19 -0.14 9.88
N SER A 148 -8.92 0.95 10.15
CA SER A 148 -9.36 1.31 11.50
C SER A 148 -10.76 1.92 11.48
N VAL A 149 -11.50 1.76 12.59
CA VAL A 149 -12.74 2.49 12.84
C VAL A 149 -12.40 3.82 13.52
N GLY A 150 -12.66 4.93 12.84
CA GLY A 150 -12.26 6.27 13.30
C GLY A 150 -10.80 6.60 12.97
N PRO A 151 -10.40 7.88 13.10
CA PRO A 151 -9.02 8.28 12.92
C PRO A 151 -8.14 7.54 13.94
N SER A 152 -7.37 6.55 13.48
CA SER A 152 -6.41 5.83 14.31
C SER A 152 -5.40 6.81 14.90
N GLN A 153 -5.12 6.64 16.19
CA GLN A 153 -3.96 7.25 16.84
C GLN A 153 -2.69 6.85 16.07
N THR A 154 -1.78 7.82 16.00
CA THR A 154 -0.50 7.85 15.29
C THR A 154 0.08 6.47 14.96
N LEU A 155 0.20 6.16 13.67
CA LEU A 155 1.14 5.13 13.22
C LEU A 155 2.55 5.67 13.51
N SER A 156 3.21 5.10 14.52
CA SER A 156 4.58 5.43 14.94
C SER A 156 5.60 4.91 13.96
#